data_AF-A0A9D2TDW9-F1
#
_entry.id   AF-A0A9D2TDW9-F1
#
_cell.length_a   1.000
_cell.length_b   1.000
_cell.length_c   1.000
_cell.angle_alpha   90.00
_cell.angle_beta   90.00
_cell.angle_gamma   90.00
#
_symmetry.space_group_name_H-M   'P 1'
#
loop_
_entity.id
_entity.type
_entity.pdbx_description
1 polymer ?
#
loop_
_entity_poly.entity_id
_entity_poly.type
_entity_poly.pdbx_seq_one_letter_code
_entity_poly.pdbx_strand_id
1 'polypeptide(L)'
;MSLESGTNEYSIDKSIHFTYKSNPDMQSLCQGDILNPTEELMEVLKTVHPYFLNKQYKYFMVLSQSCDLVRRNGKKCKTPYITLAAVKDYTEFLKKVLLNGKYAEEVKGLLLMDEKNRDRAYQLVERVYNNTEPEYFFLYKEEALDFQESMVAYLKVSIALKSDEHYEKCLKAKKMELSDEFKAKLGWLVGNMYSRVGTTDWDSIMSAQTKRNMLDQDLNSMCIIGSREQLKELKKHYLQQTESALDHESAVGFISDIHIKNKYETVMEIIEETIQTSSRKIPPEEKAMLLKMIRSRSKLKALIT
;
A
#
# COMPACT_ATOMS: atom_id res chain seq x y z
N MET A 1 -21.03 12.37 -67.72
CA MET A 1 -22.18 12.35 -66.79
C MET A 1 -22.22 10.94 -66.21
N SER A 2 -21.94 10.64 -64.96
CA SER A 2 -21.76 11.47 -63.76
C SER A 2 -20.87 10.67 -62.81
N LEU A 3 -19.87 11.33 -62.22
CA LEU A 3 -19.07 10.80 -61.13
C LEU A 3 -19.82 11.13 -59.83
N GLU A 4 -20.40 10.13 -59.18
CA GLU A 4 -20.82 10.25 -57.79
C GLU A 4 -19.71 9.68 -56.91
N SER A 5 -18.97 10.61 -56.31
CA SER A 5 -18.00 10.35 -55.26
C SER A 5 -18.75 10.12 -53.94
N GLY A 6 -18.91 8.86 -53.55
CA GLY A 6 -19.26 8.49 -52.19
C GLY A 6 -18.06 8.75 -51.27
N THR A 7 -18.06 9.88 -50.58
CA THR A 7 -17.17 10.13 -49.43
C THR A 7 -17.59 9.21 -48.30
N ASN A 8 -16.89 8.08 -48.16
CA ASN A 8 -16.85 7.32 -46.92
C ASN A 8 -16.09 8.19 -45.91
N GLU A 9 -16.82 9.00 -45.13
CA GLU A 9 -16.29 9.60 -43.91
C GLU A 9 -15.97 8.47 -42.93
N TYR A 10 -14.73 7.98 -43.01
CA TYR A 10 -14.13 7.22 -41.93
C TYR A 10 -13.97 8.16 -40.74
N SER A 11 -14.98 8.17 -39.85
CA SER A 11 -14.84 8.80 -38.55
C SER A 11 -13.77 8.02 -37.78
N ILE A 12 -12.76 8.73 -37.30
CA ILE A 12 -11.74 8.17 -36.43
C ILE A 12 -12.46 7.88 -35.11
N ASP A 13 -12.80 6.62 -34.88
CA ASP A 13 -13.27 6.12 -33.58
C ASP A 13 -12.13 6.31 -32.58
N LYS A 14 -12.07 7.48 -31.93
CA LYS A 14 -11.20 7.71 -30.78
C LYS A 14 -11.76 6.85 -29.66
N SER A 15 -11.26 5.62 -29.54
CA SER A 15 -11.65 4.72 -28.46
C SER A 15 -11.25 5.35 -27.12
N ILE A 16 -12.22 5.98 -26.46
CA ILE A 16 -12.07 6.51 -25.11
C ILE A 16 -11.66 5.36 -24.19
N HIS A 17 -10.70 5.61 -23.31
CA HIS A 17 -10.20 4.62 -22.36
C HIS A 17 -11.36 4.02 -21.56
N PHE A 18 -11.40 2.69 -21.43
CA PHE A 18 -12.51 1.91 -20.86
C PHE A 18 -12.93 2.30 -19.43
N THR A 19 -12.11 3.09 -18.74
CA THR A 19 -12.42 3.65 -17.41
C THR A 19 -13.51 4.72 -17.47
N TYR A 20 -13.71 5.37 -18.61
CA TYR A 20 -14.62 6.50 -18.77
C TYR A 20 -15.77 6.18 -19.72
N LYS A 21 -16.89 6.88 -19.55
CA LYS A 21 -17.96 6.87 -20.54
C LYS A 21 -17.65 7.81 -21.68
N SER A 22 -17.93 7.34 -22.91
CA SER A 22 -17.88 8.19 -24.09
C SER A 22 -18.93 9.29 -24.08
N ASN A 23 -20.10 8.99 -23.51
CA ASN A 23 -21.23 9.91 -23.39
C ASN A 23 -21.67 10.01 -21.91
N PRO A 24 -21.05 10.89 -21.11
CA PRO A 24 -21.39 11.05 -19.68
C PRO A 24 -22.78 11.70 -19.50
N ASP A 25 -23.49 11.35 -18.43
CA ASP A 25 -24.75 12.03 -18.07
C ASP A 25 -24.45 13.36 -17.37
N MET A 26 -24.58 14.47 -18.07
CA MET A 26 -24.30 15.79 -17.50
C MET A 26 -25.48 16.39 -16.71
N GLN A 27 -26.59 15.66 -16.56
CA GLN A 27 -27.80 16.12 -15.85
C GLN A 27 -27.90 15.59 -14.41
N SER A 28 -27.15 14.53 -14.11
CA SER A 28 -27.12 13.91 -12.79
C SER A 28 -25.71 13.70 -12.28
N LEU A 29 -25.54 13.81 -10.97
CA LEU A 29 -24.34 13.33 -10.30
C LEU A 29 -24.42 11.81 -10.07
N CYS A 30 -23.30 11.14 -10.29
CA CYS A 30 -23.07 9.73 -10.09
C CYS A 30 -21.79 9.51 -9.28
N GLN A 31 -21.70 8.35 -8.62
CA GLN A 31 -20.45 7.89 -8.03
C GLN A 31 -19.37 7.81 -9.12
N GLY A 32 -18.16 8.26 -8.81
CA GLY A 32 -17.04 8.29 -9.74
C GLY A 32 -16.99 9.52 -10.63
N ASP A 33 -17.99 10.41 -10.60
CA ASP A 33 -17.93 11.64 -11.40
C ASP A 33 -16.71 12.48 -11.02
N ILE A 34 -15.99 12.95 -12.04
CA ILE A 34 -14.82 13.81 -11.89
C ILE A 34 -15.25 15.26 -12.06
N LEU A 35 -14.94 16.08 -11.06
CA LEU A 35 -15.33 17.47 -10.96
C LEU A 35 -14.12 18.40 -11.11
N ASN A 36 -14.29 19.45 -11.92
CA ASN A 36 -13.35 20.55 -12.01
C ASN A 36 -13.37 21.42 -10.73
N PRO A 37 -12.24 22.02 -10.34
CA PRO A 37 -12.18 23.01 -9.27
C PRO A 37 -12.73 24.37 -9.77
N THR A 38 -14.01 24.43 -10.13
CA THR A 38 -14.67 25.65 -10.59
C THR A 38 -14.76 26.68 -9.46
N GLU A 39 -14.88 27.96 -9.81
CA GLU A 39 -15.02 29.05 -8.81
C GLU A 39 -16.15 28.77 -7.81
N GLU A 40 -17.32 28.30 -8.30
CA GLU A 40 -18.45 27.94 -7.44
C GLU A 40 -18.12 26.82 -6.45
N LEU A 41 -17.41 25.76 -6.89
CA LEU A 41 -17.01 24.65 -6.02
C LEU A 41 -15.91 25.09 -5.03
N MET A 42 -14.96 25.90 -5.48
CA MET A 42 -13.87 26.37 -4.64
C MET A 42 -14.37 27.30 -3.53
N GLU A 43 -15.40 28.13 -3.76
CA GLU A 43 -15.99 28.94 -2.69
C GLU A 43 -16.72 28.09 -1.65
N VAL A 44 -17.35 26.98 -2.06
CA VAL A 44 -17.90 25.98 -1.13
C VAL A 44 -16.78 25.36 -0.29
N LEU A 45 -15.71 24.89 -0.94
CA LEU A 45 -14.57 24.28 -0.25
C LEU A 45 -13.89 25.26 0.71
N LYS A 46 -13.79 26.53 0.34
CA LYS A 46 -13.25 27.59 1.21
C LYS A 46 -14.05 27.76 2.50
N THR A 47 -15.37 27.53 2.43
CA THR A 47 -16.24 27.64 3.60
C THR A 47 -16.17 26.39 4.48
N VAL A 48 -16.20 25.20 3.86
CA VAL A 48 -16.34 23.93 4.60
C VAL A 48 -14.99 23.32 4.97
N HIS A 49 -14.04 23.30 4.03
CA HIS A 49 -12.71 22.69 4.21
C HIS A 49 -11.60 23.44 3.43
N PRO A 50 -11.11 24.60 3.94
CA PRO A 50 -10.14 25.46 3.23
C PRO A 50 -8.83 24.77 2.82
N TYR A 51 -8.47 23.67 3.50
CA TYR A 51 -7.29 22.88 3.19
C TYR A 51 -7.27 22.39 1.72
N PHE A 52 -8.44 22.12 1.13
CA PHE A 52 -8.56 21.64 -0.25
C PHE A 52 -8.48 22.73 -1.32
N LEU A 53 -8.21 23.99 -0.93
CA LEU A 53 -7.94 25.07 -1.89
C LEU A 53 -6.54 25.01 -2.50
N ASN A 54 -5.67 24.12 -2.01
CA ASN A 54 -4.32 24.00 -2.51
C ASN A 54 -4.30 23.50 -3.97
N LYS A 55 -3.48 24.13 -4.82
CA LYS A 55 -3.33 23.83 -6.26
C LYS A 55 -2.82 22.42 -6.58
N GLN A 56 -2.37 21.66 -5.58
CA GLN A 56 -2.05 20.23 -5.71
C GLN A 56 -3.30 19.37 -5.97
N TYR A 57 -4.50 19.86 -5.62
CA TYR A 57 -5.76 19.20 -5.90
C TYR A 57 -6.25 19.67 -7.27
N LYS A 58 -6.10 18.79 -8.26
CA LYS A 58 -6.40 19.10 -9.66
C LYS A 58 -7.88 18.90 -9.98
N TYR A 59 -8.50 17.92 -9.34
CA TYR A 59 -9.92 17.59 -9.50
C TYR A 59 -10.49 17.08 -8.19
N PHE A 60 -11.80 16.82 -8.18
CA PHE A 60 -12.48 16.10 -7.12
C PHE A 60 -13.26 14.93 -7.72
N MET A 61 -13.42 13.84 -6.97
CA MET A 61 -14.18 12.68 -7.40
C MET A 61 -15.33 12.40 -6.45
N VAL A 62 -16.53 12.19 -6.98
CA VAL A 62 -17.72 11.88 -6.18
C VAL A 62 -17.62 10.45 -5.63
N LEU A 63 -17.70 10.31 -4.30
CA LEU A 63 -17.72 9.02 -3.61
C LEU A 63 -19.12 8.56 -3.23
N SER A 64 -20.08 9.47 -3.10
CA SER A 64 -21.47 9.12 -2.75
C SER A 64 -22.07 8.19 -3.79
N GLN A 65 -22.86 7.22 -3.34
CA GLN A 65 -23.46 6.20 -4.21
C GLN A 65 -24.45 6.83 -5.21
N SER A 66 -24.39 6.40 -6.47
CA SER A 66 -25.23 6.94 -7.55
C SER A 66 -26.72 6.85 -7.24
N CYS A 67 -27.18 5.74 -6.65
CA CYS A 67 -28.60 5.55 -6.31
C CYS A 67 -29.13 6.58 -5.32
N ASP A 68 -28.27 7.14 -4.47
CA ASP A 68 -28.63 8.18 -3.51
C ASP A 68 -28.51 9.60 -4.10
N LEU A 69 -27.78 9.77 -5.21
CA LEU A 69 -27.54 11.05 -5.90
C LEU A 69 -28.55 11.36 -7.00
N VAL A 70 -29.17 10.35 -7.60
CA VAL A 70 -30.16 10.54 -8.67
C VAL A 70 -31.39 11.28 -8.13
N ARG A 71 -31.82 12.32 -8.86
CA ARG A 71 -33.03 13.09 -8.58
C ARG A 71 -34.20 12.51 -9.36
N ARG A 72 -35.25 12.08 -8.67
CA ARG A 72 -36.46 11.51 -9.30
C ARG A 72 -37.62 12.50 -9.22
N ASN A 73 -38.28 12.76 -10.35
CA ASN A 73 -39.48 13.60 -10.44
C ASN A 73 -39.29 15.00 -9.83
N GLY A 74 -38.14 15.64 -10.08
CA GLY A 74 -37.82 16.98 -9.58
C GLY A 74 -37.56 17.07 -8.07
N LYS A 75 -37.51 15.94 -7.34
CA LYS A 75 -37.19 15.92 -5.90
C LYS A 75 -35.68 15.98 -5.66
N LYS A 76 -35.30 16.47 -4.47
CA LYS A 76 -33.92 16.42 -3.96
C LYS A 76 -33.40 14.98 -3.96
N CYS A 77 -32.08 14.81 -4.12
CA CYS A 77 -31.43 13.51 -3.97
C CYS A 77 -31.60 12.97 -2.53
N LYS A 78 -31.46 11.66 -2.35
CA LYS A 78 -31.76 10.98 -1.08
C LYS A 78 -30.68 11.21 -0.02
N THR A 79 -29.42 11.29 -0.42
CA THR A 79 -28.32 11.51 0.55
C THR A 79 -28.34 12.95 1.06
N PRO A 80 -28.17 13.18 2.39
CA PRO A 80 -27.98 14.52 2.93
C PRO A 80 -26.60 15.12 2.60
N TYR A 81 -25.61 14.27 2.29
CA TYR A 81 -24.25 14.69 1.98
C TYR A 81 -23.71 14.06 0.68
N ILE A 82 -23.05 14.90 -0.11
CA ILE A 82 -22.22 14.51 -1.25
C ILE A 82 -20.79 14.44 -0.75
N THR A 83 -20.21 13.25 -0.80
CA THR A 83 -18.85 12.99 -0.37
C THR A 83 -17.92 13.09 -1.58
N LEU A 84 -16.85 13.88 -1.48
CA LEU A 84 -15.83 14.01 -2.51
C LEU A 84 -14.47 13.49 -2.01
N ALA A 85 -13.71 12.87 -2.89
CA ALA A 85 -12.28 12.61 -2.75
C ALA A 85 -11.48 13.66 -3.51
N ALA A 86 -10.32 14.05 -2.97
CA ALA A 86 -9.40 14.91 -3.68
C ALA A 86 -8.58 14.10 -4.72
N VAL A 87 -8.39 14.66 -5.90
CA VAL A 87 -7.65 14.05 -7.01
C VAL A 87 -6.37 14.84 -7.27
N LYS A 88 -5.25 14.15 -7.38
CA LYS A 88 -3.91 14.75 -7.55
C LYS A 88 -3.19 14.13 -8.73
N ASP A 89 -2.12 14.78 -9.16
CA ASP A 89 -1.22 14.25 -10.18
C ASP A 89 -0.62 12.91 -9.77
N TYR A 90 -0.61 11.97 -10.72
CA TYR A 90 -0.07 10.63 -10.50
C TYR A 90 1.45 10.64 -10.32
N THR A 91 2.17 11.50 -11.04
CA THR A 91 3.65 11.54 -10.99
C THR A 91 4.13 11.98 -9.61
N GLU A 92 3.54 13.04 -9.07
CA GLU A 92 3.78 13.52 -7.70
C GLU A 92 3.41 12.46 -6.65
N PHE A 93 2.26 11.80 -6.83
CA PHE A 93 1.85 10.69 -5.98
C PHE A 93 2.88 9.56 -5.99
N LEU A 94 3.28 9.11 -7.17
CA LEU A 94 4.19 7.98 -7.34
C LEU A 94 5.53 8.29 -6.68
N LYS A 95 6.10 9.47 -6.95
CA LYS A 95 7.33 9.93 -6.28
C LYS A 95 7.18 9.87 -4.76
N LYS A 96 6.09 10.42 -4.22
CA LYS A 96 5.85 10.44 -2.77
C LYS A 96 5.72 9.04 -2.18
N VAL A 97 5.01 8.13 -2.83
CA VAL A 97 4.83 6.76 -2.33
C VAL A 97 6.14 5.97 -2.41
N LEU A 98 6.91 6.12 -3.48
CA LEU A 98 8.22 5.45 -3.61
C LEU A 98 9.20 5.87 -2.51
N LEU A 99 9.25 7.17 -2.20
CA LEU A 99 10.10 7.71 -1.14
C LEU A 99 9.61 7.30 0.26
N ASN A 100 8.31 7.48 0.55
CA ASN A 100 7.76 7.15 1.86
C ASN A 100 7.81 5.65 2.17
N GLY A 101 7.60 4.82 1.15
CA GLY A 101 7.69 3.37 1.25
C GLY A 101 9.12 2.82 1.27
N LYS A 102 10.13 3.69 1.18
CA LYS A 102 11.56 3.33 1.10
C LYS A 102 11.87 2.36 -0.05
N TYR A 103 11.15 2.52 -1.17
CA TYR A 103 11.43 1.80 -2.41
C TYR A 103 12.55 2.48 -3.20
N ALA A 104 12.62 3.81 -3.11
CA ALA A 104 13.63 4.62 -3.76
C ALA A 104 14.19 5.66 -2.79
N GLU A 105 15.37 6.17 -3.11
CA GLU A 105 15.97 7.34 -2.49
C GLU A 105 16.12 8.47 -3.49
N GLU A 106 16.01 9.72 -3.05
CA GLU A 106 16.23 10.89 -3.91
C GLU A 106 17.63 11.43 -3.70
N VAL A 107 18.44 11.44 -4.77
CA VAL A 107 19.80 11.97 -4.77
C VAL A 107 19.94 12.95 -5.92
N LYS A 108 20.12 14.24 -5.60
CA LYS A 108 20.27 15.34 -6.60
C LYS A 108 19.14 15.37 -7.64
N GLY A 109 17.91 15.09 -7.23
CA GLY A 109 16.72 15.10 -8.11
C GLY A 109 16.51 13.81 -8.91
N LEU A 110 17.38 12.81 -8.78
CA LEU A 110 17.20 11.47 -9.34
C LEU A 110 16.64 10.53 -8.29
N LEU A 111 15.69 9.67 -8.70
CA LEU A 111 15.21 8.57 -7.88
C LEU A 111 16.07 7.33 -8.15
N LEU A 112 16.81 6.89 -7.14
CA LEU A 112 17.64 5.68 -7.20
C LEU A 112 16.89 4.52 -6.55
N MET A 113 16.90 3.36 -7.19
CA MET A 113 16.20 2.15 -6.75
C MET A 113 17.06 0.94 -7.07
N ASP A 114 17.21 0.04 -6.10
CA ASP A 114 17.85 -1.26 -6.33
C ASP A 114 16.89 -2.29 -6.93
N GLU A 115 17.42 -3.38 -7.49
CA GLU A 115 16.62 -4.42 -8.15
C GLU A 115 15.63 -5.09 -7.19
N LYS A 116 15.97 -5.24 -5.90
CA LYS A 116 15.09 -5.87 -4.90
C LYS A 116 13.85 -5.02 -4.64
N ASN A 117 14.01 -3.70 -4.59
CA ASN A 117 12.93 -2.75 -4.40
C ASN A 117 12.12 -2.51 -5.67
N ARG A 118 12.71 -2.74 -6.86
CA ARG A 118 12.01 -2.70 -8.15
C ARG A 118 10.79 -3.60 -8.19
N ASP A 119 10.93 -4.86 -7.81
CA ASP A 119 9.80 -5.81 -7.90
C ASP A 119 8.66 -5.43 -6.96
N ARG A 120 8.99 -4.96 -5.75
CA ARG A 120 7.99 -4.50 -4.79
C ARG A 120 7.30 -3.21 -5.24
N ALA A 121 8.05 -2.29 -5.84
CA ALA A 121 7.52 -1.06 -6.42
C ALA A 121 6.63 -1.37 -7.63
N TYR A 122 7.04 -2.30 -8.49
CA TYR A 122 6.26 -2.77 -9.63
C TYR A 122 4.90 -3.30 -9.18
N GLN A 123 4.87 -4.21 -8.19
CA GLN A 123 3.63 -4.76 -7.65
C GLN A 123 2.71 -3.67 -7.09
N LEU A 124 3.26 -2.66 -6.42
CA LEU A 124 2.49 -1.52 -5.93
C LEU A 124 1.89 -0.72 -7.11
N VAL A 125 2.71 -0.37 -8.10
CA VAL A 125 2.27 0.37 -9.29
C VAL A 125 1.19 -0.39 -10.04
N GLU A 126 1.37 -1.70 -10.22
CA GLU A 126 0.39 -2.59 -10.84
C GLU A 126 -0.94 -2.59 -10.09
N ARG A 127 -0.92 -2.66 -8.74
CA ARG A 127 -2.16 -2.57 -7.94
C ARG A 127 -2.83 -1.20 -8.07
N VAL A 128 -2.06 -0.12 -8.15
CA VAL A 128 -2.61 1.23 -8.37
C VAL A 128 -3.26 1.33 -9.75
N TYR A 129 -2.56 0.93 -10.82
CA TYR A 129 -3.11 0.94 -12.18
C TYR A 129 -4.38 0.10 -12.30
N ASN A 130 -4.39 -1.05 -11.63
CA ASN A 130 -5.53 -1.95 -11.61
C ASN A 130 -6.60 -1.55 -10.59
N ASN A 131 -6.52 -0.41 -9.91
CA ASN A 131 -7.49 0.02 -8.91
C ASN A 131 -7.78 -1.06 -7.84
N THR A 132 -6.74 -1.74 -7.36
CA THR A 132 -6.82 -2.73 -6.26
C THR A 132 -6.10 -2.27 -4.99
N GLU A 133 -5.42 -1.13 -5.02
CA GLU A 133 -4.83 -0.51 -3.84
C GLU A 133 -5.94 0.26 -3.06
N PRO A 134 -6.32 -0.14 -1.84
CA PRO A 134 -7.59 0.28 -1.21
C PRO A 134 -7.79 1.78 -1.02
N GLU A 135 -6.69 2.53 -0.85
CA GLU A 135 -6.73 3.94 -0.46
C GLU A 135 -6.76 4.90 -1.66
N TYR A 136 -6.59 4.35 -2.86
CA TYR A 136 -6.34 5.12 -4.07
C TYR A 136 -7.22 4.64 -5.23
N PHE A 137 -7.55 5.56 -6.13
CA PHE A 137 -8.19 5.23 -7.39
C PHE A 137 -7.47 5.94 -8.52
N PHE A 138 -6.79 5.18 -9.36
CA PHE A 138 -6.08 5.64 -10.54
C PHE A 138 -7.05 5.99 -11.67
N LEU A 139 -6.75 7.12 -12.31
CA LEU A 139 -7.47 7.70 -13.43
C LEU A 139 -6.46 7.92 -14.56
N TYR A 140 -6.56 7.10 -15.62
CA TYR A 140 -5.65 7.20 -16.76
C TYR A 140 -5.93 8.46 -17.59
N LYS A 141 -4.90 9.11 -18.13
CA LYS A 141 -5.08 10.24 -19.04
C LYS A 141 -5.97 9.88 -20.25
N GLU A 142 -6.77 10.83 -20.72
CA GLU A 142 -7.63 10.67 -21.89
C GLU A 142 -7.70 11.99 -22.68
N GLU A 143 -7.03 12.05 -23.82
CA GLU A 143 -6.95 13.25 -24.65
C GLU A 143 -8.31 13.61 -25.25
N ALA A 144 -9.15 12.62 -25.57
CA ALA A 144 -10.48 12.86 -26.13
C ALA A 144 -11.41 13.60 -25.14
N LEU A 145 -11.13 13.51 -23.84
CA LEU A 145 -11.89 14.15 -22.77
C LEU A 145 -11.16 15.35 -22.15
N ASP A 146 -10.09 15.84 -22.80
CA ASP A 146 -9.22 16.91 -22.28
C ASP A 146 -8.71 16.59 -20.85
N PHE A 147 -8.24 15.36 -20.66
CA PHE A 147 -7.67 14.86 -19.41
C PHE A 147 -6.23 14.44 -19.64
N GLN A 148 -5.34 15.44 -19.73
CA GLN A 148 -4.01 15.29 -20.33
C GLN A 148 -3.02 14.45 -19.50
N GLU A 149 -3.19 14.43 -18.19
CA GLU A 149 -2.29 13.76 -17.25
C GLU A 149 -3.06 12.70 -16.47
N SER A 150 -2.38 11.58 -16.17
CA SER A 150 -2.94 10.57 -15.30
C SER A 150 -3.00 11.10 -13.88
N MET A 151 -4.08 10.77 -13.19
CA MET A 151 -4.37 11.28 -11.86
C MET A 151 -4.64 10.13 -10.89
N VAL A 152 -4.71 10.46 -9.60
CA VAL A 152 -5.10 9.52 -8.55
C VAL A 152 -6.01 10.20 -7.53
N ALA A 153 -7.14 9.58 -7.25
CA ALA A 153 -8.04 9.99 -6.18
C ALA A 153 -7.59 9.39 -4.84
N TYR A 154 -7.56 10.20 -3.79
CA TYR A 154 -7.23 9.78 -2.43
C TYR A 154 -8.53 9.47 -1.68
N LEU A 155 -8.85 8.19 -1.52
CA LEU A 155 -10.18 7.77 -1.08
C LEU A 155 -10.38 7.89 0.43
N LYS A 156 -9.30 7.79 1.23
CA LYS A 156 -9.35 7.90 2.70
C LYS A 156 -9.74 9.28 3.22
N VAL A 157 -9.40 10.31 2.45
CA VAL A 157 -9.62 11.70 2.83
C VAL A 157 -10.83 12.20 2.05
N SER A 158 -11.95 12.32 2.76
CA SER A 158 -13.22 12.68 2.16
C SER A 158 -13.74 14.03 2.65
N ILE A 159 -14.44 14.70 1.75
CA ILE A 159 -15.03 16.04 1.94
C ILE A 159 -16.54 15.87 1.88
N ALA A 160 -17.25 16.17 2.95
CA ALA A 160 -18.71 16.08 2.98
C ALA A 160 -19.34 17.44 2.68
N LEU A 161 -20.09 17.53 1.59
CA LEU A 161 -20.83 18.73 1.19
C LEU A 161 -22.33 18.48 1.36
N LYS A 162 -23.07 19.42 1.96
CA LYS A 162 -24.53 19.29 2.07
C LYS A 162 -25.18 19.23 0.69
N SER A 163 -25.97 18.20 0.42
CA SER A 163 -26.54 17.98 -0.92
C SER A 163 -27.60 19.02 -1.29
N ASP A 164 -28.40 19.46 -0.34
CA ASP A 164 -29.45 20.46 -0.56
C ASP A 164 -28.92 21.86 -0.91
N GLU A 165 -27.73 22.21 -0.43
CA GLU A 165 -27.06 23.49 -0.69
C GLU A 165 -26.08 23.43 -1.88
N HIS A 166 -25.41 22.29 -2.09
CA HIS A 166 -24.22 22.23 -2.95
C HIS A 166 -24.36 21.36 -4.21
N TYR A 167 -25.45 20.62 -4.40
CA TYR A 167 -25.60 19.68 -5.52
C TYR A 167 -25.39 20.34 -6.88
N GLU A 168 -26.04 21.49 -7.14
CA GLU A 168 -25.92 22.17 -8.44
C GLU A 168 -24.49 22.63 -8.72
N LYS A 169 -23.78 23.10 -7.70
CA LYS A 169 -22.39 23.54 -7.83
C LYS A 169 -21.48 22.36 -8.20
N CYS A 170 -21.72 21.21 -7.58
CA CYS A 170 -21.03 19.97 -7.94
C CYS A 170 -21.40 19.49 -9.36
N LEU A 171 -22.68 19.52 -9.74
CA LEU A 171 -23.13 19.09 -11.06
C LEU A 171 -22.55 19.96 -12.18
N LYS A 172 -22.58 21.28 -12.02
CA LYS A 172 -21.93 22.21 -12.97
C LYS A 172 -20.42 22.01 -13.07
N ALA A 173 -19.80 21.55 -11.99
CA ALA A 173 -18.37 21.24 -11.97
C ALA A 173 -18.05 19.90 -12.64
N LYS A 174 -19.04 19.04 -12.92
CA LYS A 174 -18.83 17.73 -13.56
C LYS A 174 -18.10 17.91 -14.90
N LYS A 175 -17.03 17.13 -15.08
CA LYS A 175 -16.21 17.06 -16.29
C LYS A 175 -16.38 15.71 -16.98
N MET A 176 -16.30 14.61 -16.22
CA MET A 176 -16.30 13.25 -16.74
C MET A 176 -17.05 12.30 -15.82
N GLU A 177 -17.40 11.14 -16.35
CA GLU A 177 -18.08 10.06 -15.64
C GLU A 177 -17.35 8.74 -15.89
N LEU A 178 -17.18 7.93 -14.84
CA LEU A 178 -16.63 6.58 -14.98
C LEU A 178 -17.59 5.66 -15.74
N SER A 179 -17.05 4.66 -16.44
CA SER A 179 -17.84 3.53 -16.93
C SER A 179 -18.49 2.76 -15.76
N ASP A 180 -19.57 2.04 -16.04
CA ASP A 180 -20.38 1.45 -14.98
C ASP A 180 -19.61 0.36 -14.20
N GLU A 181 -18.69 -0.35 -14.86
CA GLU A 181 -17.77 -1.30 -14.23
C GLU A 181 -16.84 -0.61 -13.23
N PHE A 182 -16.29 0.56 -13.60
CA PHE A 182 -15.37 1.31 -12.75
C PHE A 182 -16.08 2.05 -11.61
N LYS A 183 -17.33 2.45 -11.81
CA LYS A 183 -18.20 2.91 -10.72
C LYS A 183 -18.45 1.81 -9.70
N ALA A 184 -18.81 0.61 -10.15
CA ALA A 184 -19.03 -0.53 -9.25
C ALA A 184 -17.75 -0.88 -8.47
N LYS A 185 -16.60 -0.84 -9.14
CA LYS A 185 -15.29 -1.06 -8.52
C LYS A 185 -14.96 0.01 -7.46
N LEU A 186 -15.19 1.28 -7.75
CA LEU A 186 -15.06 2.37 -6.78
C LEU A 186 -15.99 2.16 -5.59
N GLY A 187 -17.26 1.81 -5.83
CA GLY A 187 -18.23 1.49 -4.80
C GLY A 187 -17.78 0.36 -3.88
N TRP A 188 -17.16 -0.70 -4.42
CA TRP A 188 -16.57 -1.79 -3.64
C TRP A 188 -15.40 -1.33 -2.77
N LEU A 189 -14.47 -0.54 -3.32
CA LEU A 189 -13.33 0.01 -2.57
C LEU A 189 -13.80 0.91 -1.42
N VAL A 190 -14.71 1.84 -1.69
CA VAL A 190 -15.30 2.74 -0.69
C VAL A 190 -16.07 1.95 0.37
N GLY A 191 -16.85 0.95 -0.03
CA GLY A 191 -17.56 0.05 0.88
C GLY A 191 -16.61 -0.69 1.82
N ASN A 192 -15.50 -1.24 1.32
CA ASN A 192 -14.52 -1.94 2.17
C ASN A 192 -13.84 -1.04 3.20
N MET A 193 -13.67 0.25 2.89
CA MET A 193 -13.08 1.20 3.83
C MET A 193 -14.08 1.69 4.89
N TYR A 194 -15.31 2.01 4.49
CA TYR A 194 -16.27 2.73 5.34
C TYR A 194 -17.49 1.91 5.79
N SER A 195 -17.76 0.76 5.17
CA SER A 195 -18.88 -0.12 5.50
C SER A 195 -18.47 -1.34 6.33
N ARG A 196 -17.35 -1.24 7.06
CA ARG A 196 -16.99 -2.25 8.06
C ARG A 196 -18.05 -2.24 9.15
N VAL A 197 -18.74 -3.36 9.32
CA VAL A 197 -19.61 -3.58 10.46
C VAL A 197 -18.70 -3.73 11.68
N GLY A 198 -18.90 -2.89 12.69
CA GLY A 198 -18.20 -3.03 13.97
C GLY A 198 -18.61 -4.36 14.59
N THR A 199 -17.71 -5.33 14.58
CA THR A 199 -17.84 -6.56 15.35
C THR A 199 -17.18 -6.35 16.71
N THR A 200 -17.69 -7.03 17.74
CA THR A 200 -16.98 -7.11 19.01
C THR A 200 -15.67 -7.86 18.77
N ASP A 201 -14.58 -7.11 18.66
CA ASP A 201 -13.24 -7.68 18.53
C ASP A 201 -12.69 -8.06 19.90
N TRP A 202 -11.71 -8.98 19.93
CA TRP A 202 -11.03 -9.41 21.16
C TRP A 202 -10.47 -8.24 21.97
N ASP A 203 -10.04 -7.16 21.31
CA ASP A 203 -9.54 -5.95 21.96
C ASP A 203 -10.61 -5.19 22.77
N SER A 204 -11.89 -5.49 22.53
CA SER A 204 -13.03 -4.91 23.27
C SER A 204 -13.38 -5.69 24.54
N ILE A 205 -12.90 -6.93 24.69
CA ILE A 205 -13.28 -7.85 25.78
C ILE A 205 -12.11 -8.33 26.63
N MET A 206 -10.87 -8.13 26.20
CA MET A 206 -9.68 -8.50 26.96
C MET A 206 -8.53 -7.51 26.76
N SER A 207 -7.61 -7.47 27.72
CA SER A 207 -6.43 -6.62 27.62
C SER A 207 -5.50 -7.09 26.49
N ALA A 208 -4.72 -6.16 25.94
CA ALA A 208 -3.72 -6.48 24.90
C ALA A 208 -2.73 -7.58 25.35
N GLN A 209 -2.36 -7.61 26.63
CA GLN A 209 -1.47 -8.64 27.17
C GLN A 209 -2.15 -10.01 27.22
N THR A 210 -3.42 -10.06 27.64
CA THR A 210 -4.21 -11.30 27.69
C THR A 210 -4.37 -11.88 26.28
N LYS A 211 -4.71 -11.03 25.31
CA LYS A 211 -4.81 -11.43 23.90
C LYS A 211 -3.50 -11.98 23.37
N ARG A 212 -2.39 -11.28 23.64
CA ARG A 212 -1.06 -11.74 23.22
C ARG A 212 -0.71 -13.10 23.81
N ASN A 213 -0.93 -13.28 25.10
CA ASN A 213 -0.68 -14.56 25.77
C ASN A 213 -1.53 -15.70 25.19
N MET A 214 -2.81 -15.43 24.89
CA MET A 214 -3.70 -16.42 24.26
C MET A 214 -3.20 -16.81 22.86
N LEU A 215 -2.84 -15.84 22.02
CA LEU A 215 -2.30 -16.09 20.68
C LEU A 215 -0.95 -16.82 20.74
N ASP A 216 -0.07 -16.42 21.67
CA ASP A 216 1.22 -17.07 21.88
C ASP A 216 1.01 -18.52 22.38
N GLN A 217 0.02 -18.78 23.23
CA GLN A 217 -0.32 -20.14 23.68
C GLN A 217 -0.80 -21.01 22.52
N ASP A 218 -1.71 -20.51 21.69
CA ASP A 218 -2.20 -21.24 20.51
C ASP A 218 -1.03 -21.58 19.57
N LEU A 219 -0.16 -20.61 19.30
CA LEU A 219 1.02 -20.83 18.45
C LEU A 219 2.00 -21.83 19.06
N ASN A 220 2.36 -21.70 20.34
CA ASN A 220 3.29 -22.63 21.01
C ASN A 220 2.72 -24.04 21.16
N SER A 221 1.40 -24.20 21.19
CA SER A 221 0.75 -25.52 21.25
C SER A 221 0.81 -26.29 19.93
N MET A 222 0.88 -25.57 18.80
CA MET A 222 0.86 -26.18 17.46
C MET A 222 2.19 -26.14 16.73
N CYS A 223 3.06 -25.18 17.08
CA CYS A 223 4.28 -24.89 16.35
C CYS A 223 5.49 -24.96 17.27
N ILE A 224 6.58 -25.51 16.74
CA ILE A 224 7.89 -25.41 17.36
C ILE A 224 8.51 -24.11 16.86
N ILE A 225 8.70 -23.15 17.76
CA ILE A 225 9.20 -21.81 17.43
C ILE A 225 10.68 -21.74 17.80
N GLY A 226 11.51 -21.35 16.84
CA GLY A 226 12.94 -21.17 17.01
C GLY A 226 13.51 -20.36 15.85
N SER A 227 14.78 -20.01 15.93
CA SER A 227 15.50 -19.39 14.81
C SER A 227 15.68 -20.36 13.64
N ARG A 228 16.11 -19.84 12.49
CA ARG A 228 16.28 -20.63 11.26
C ARG A 228 17.30 -21.75 11.43
N GLU A 229 18.37 -21.51 12.18
CA GLU A 229 19.44 -22.45 12.46
C GLU A 229 18.96 -23.56 13.42
N GLN A 230 18.23 -23.21 14.47
CA GLN A 230 17.61 -24.15 15.42
C GLN A 230 16.68 -25.12 14.70
N LEU A 231 15.82 -24.59 13.84
CA LEU A 231 14.86 -25.38 13.06
C LEU A 231 15.55 -26.28 12.02
N LYS A 232 16.70 -25.87 11.48
CA LYS A 232 17.50 -26.72 10.57
C LYS A 232 18.11 -27.92 11.31
N GLU A 233 18.70 -27.68 12.48
CA GLU A 233 19.33 -28.76 13.25
C GLU A 233 18.26 -29.72 13.80
N LEU A 234 17.12 -29.21 14.26
CA LEU A 234 15.97 -30.02 14.64
C LEU A 234 15.54 -30.96 13.49
N LYS A 235 15.37 -30.41 12.28
CA LYS A 235 15.01 -31.22 11.10
C LYS A 235 16.02 -32.32 10.82
N LYS A 236 17.32 -32.02 10.92
CA LYS A 236 18.40 -32.98 10.72
C LYS A 236 18.39 -34.08 11.78
N HIS A 237 18.19 -33.73 13.04
CA HIS A 237 18.08 -34.67 14.15
C HIS A 237 16.94 -35.67 13.93
N TYR A 238 15.76 -35.19 13.56
CA TYR A 238 14.60 -36.06 13.31
C TYR A 238 14.69 -36.88 12.02
N LEU A 239 15.36 -36.36 10.96
CA LEU A 239 15.65 -37.15 9.75
C LEU A 239 16.59 -38.34 10.00
N GLN A 240 17.37 -38.30 11.09
CA GLN A 240 18.30 -39.36 11.48
C GLN A 240 17.69 -40.37 12.46
N GLN A 241 16.50 -40.09 13.02
CA GLN A 241 15.78 -40.99 13.91
C GLN A 241 14.71 -41.76 13.12
N THR A 242 14.93 -43.05 12.91
CA THR A 242 14.12 -43.87 11.99
C THR A 242 12.79 -44.38 12.59
N GLU A 243 12.58 -44.36 13.91
CA GLU A 243 11.44 -45.06 14.54
C GLU A 243 10.77 -44.33 15.73
N SER A 244 11.04 -43.05 16.00
CA SER A 244 10.31 -42.33 17.05
C SER A 244 9.13 -41.55 16.49
N ALA A 245 7.96 -41.68 17.13
CA ALA A 245 6.88 -40.73 16.94
C ALA A 245 7.37 -39.31 17.27
N LEU A 246 6.93 -38.33 16.47
CA LEU A 246 7.23 -36.91 16.67
C LEU A 246 6.50 -36.42 17.93
N ASP A 247 7.23 -36.32 19.04
CA ASP A 247 6.72 -35.69 20.27
C ASP A 247 7.06 -34.19 20.31
N HIS A 248 6.04 -33.38 20.56
CA HIS A 248 6.14 -31.92 20.56
C HIS A 248 6.99 -31.41 21.74
N GLU A 249 6.87 -32.03 22.91
CA GLU A 249 7.66 -31.65 24.10
C GLU A 249 9.15 -31.92 23.88
N SER A 250 9.48 -33.09 23.35
CA SER A 250 10.85 -33.45 22.99
C SER A 250 11.47 -32.48 21.98
N ALA A 251 10.69 -32.03 20.99
CA ALA A 251 11.16 -31.13 19.96
C ALA A 251 11.36 -29.68 20.46
N VAL A 252 10.50 -29.21 21.37
CA VAL A 252 10.66 -27.92 22.06
C VAL A 252 11.87 -27.93 22.99
N GLY A 253 12.08 -29.02 23.74
CA GLY A 253 13.27 -29.23 24.56
C GLY A 253 14.55 -29.15 23.72
N PHE A 254 14.59 -29.89 22.60
CA PHE A 254 15.74 -29.88 21.69
C PHE A 254 16.06 -28.48 21.16
N ILE A 255 15.08 -27.71 20.70
CA ILE A 255 15.33 -26.34 20.21
C ILE A 255 15.87 -25.41 21.30
N SER A 256 15.38 -25.56 22.54
CA SER A 256 15.79 -24.75 23.68
C SER A 256 17.25 -25.01 24.06
N ASP A 257 17.74 -26.24 23.85
CA ASP A 257 19.11 -26.66 24.16
C ASP A 257 20.13 -26.29 23.07
N ILE A 258 19.67 -25.95 21.84
CA ILE A 258 20.58 -25.50 20.78
C ILE A 258 21.03 -24.07 21.08
N HIS A 259 22.28 -23.96 21.54
CA HIS A 259 22.97 -22.68 21.60
C HIS A 259 23.46 -22.27 20.21
N ILE A 260 22.81 -21.27 19.60
CA ILE A 260 23.27 -20.71 18.33
C ILE A 260 24.25 -19.59 18.61
N LYS A 261 25.48 -19.81 18.14
CA LYS A 261 26.52 -18.80 18.16
C LYS A 261 26.08 -17.61 17.31
N ASN A 262 26.09 -16.41 17.90
CA ASN A 262 25.86 -15.20 17.13
C ASN A 262 27.03 -14.93 16.18
N LYS A 263 26.84 -14.07 15.16
CA LYS A 263 27.89 -13.74 14.18
C LYS A 263 29.20 -13.32 14.84
N TYR A 264 29.12 -12.62 15.97
CA TYR A 264 30.29 -12.18 16.71
C TYR A 264 31.06 -13.35 17.33
N GLU A 265 30.37 -14.29 17.97
CA GLU A 265 30.96 -15.51 18.52
C GLU A 265 31.62 -16.34 17.43
N THR A 266 30.96 -16.54 16.28
CA THR A 266 31.53 -17.26 15.14
C THR A 266 32.80 -16.59 14.62
N VAL A 267 32.81 -15.26 14.50
CA VAL A 267 34.00 -14.50 14.08
C VAL A 267 35.12 -14.60 15.11
N MET A 268 34.79 -14.53 16.40
CA MET A 268 35.78 -14.65 17.48
C MET A 268 36.42 -16.03 17.52
N GLU A 269 35.67 -17.09 17.26
CA GLU A 269 36.21 -18.45 17.15
C GLU A 269 37.15 -18.60 15.96
N ILE A 270 36.80 -18.08 14.79
CA ILE A 270 37.68 -18.11 13.61
C ILE A 270 38.98 -17.35 13.88
N ILE A 271 38.89 -16.18 14.53
CA ILE A 271 40.07 -15.38 14.92
C ILE A 271 40.93 -16.17 15.92
N GLU A 272 40.31 -16.81 16.91
CA GLU A 272 41.00 -17.61 17.91
C GLU A 272 41.70 -18.82 17.30
N GLU A 273 41.00 -19.58 16.47
CA GLU A 273 41.55 -20.71 15.74
C GLU A 273 42.71 -20.29 14.83
N THR A 274 42.57 -19.16 14.12
CA THR A 274 43.62 -18.61 13.26
C THR A 274 44.86 -18.21 14.06
N ILE A 275 44.70 -17.55 15.21
CA ILE A 275 45.83 -17.15 16.08
C ILE A 275 46.52 -18.38 16.70
N GLN A 276 45.74 -19.41 17.04
CA GLN A 276 46.27 -20.65 17.58
C GLN A 276 47.08 -21.42 16.53
N THR A 277 46.57 -21.54 15.30
CA THR A 277 47.17 -22.33 14.20
C THR A 277 48.33 -21.65 13.47
N SER A 278 48.21 -20.34 13.17
CA SER A 278 49.19 -19.61 12.34
C SER A 278 50.52 -19.33 13.04
N SER A 279 50.52 -19.28 14.37
CA SER A 279 51.59 -18.62 15.13
C SER A 279 52.30 -19.58 16.09
N ARG A 280 52.94 -20.64 15.59
CA ARG A 280 53.66 -21.62 16.42
C ARG A 280 54.83 -21.03 17.23
N LYS A 281 55.33 -19.84 16.87
CA LYS A 281 56.46 -19.15 17.53
C LYS A 281 56.04 -18.10 18.56
N ILE A 282 54.77 -17.76 18.68
CA ILE A 282 54.29 -16.74 19.63
C ILE A 282 53.98 -17.42 20.97
N PRO A 283 54.48 -16.88 22.10
CA PRO A 283 54.19 -17.39 23.43
C PRO A 283 52.68 -17.48 23.71
N PRO A 284 52.20 -18.49 24.45
CA PRO A 284 50.78 -18.66 24.78
C PRO A 284 50.17 -17.43 25.48
N GLU A 285 50.94 -16.78 26.35
CA GLU A 285 50.50 -15.59 27.10
C GLU A 285 50.24 -14.40 26.18
N GLU A 286 51.09 -14.17 25.18
CA GLU A 286 50.90 -13.10 24.20
C GLU A 286 49.68 -13.35 23.32
N LYS A 287 49.44 -14.60 22.90
CA LYS A 287 48.22 -14.98 22.16
C LYS A 287 46.96 -14.70 22.98
N ALA A 288 46.96 -15.05 24.26
CA ALA A 288 45.84 -14.81 25.16
C ALA A 288 45.58 -13.31 25.37
N MET A 289 46.65 -12.51 25.52
CA MET A 289 46.55 -11.06 25.64
C MET A 289 45.98 -10.42 24.37
N LEU A 290 46.40 -10.90 23.19
CA LEU A 290 45.94 -10.43 21.89
C LEU A 290 44.45 -10.72 21.67
N LEU A 291 44.00 -11.94 22.02
CA LEU A 291 42.59 -12.33 22.00
C LEU A 291 41.74 -11.48 22.94
N LYS A 292 42.23 -11.22 24.16
CA LYS A 292 41.55 -10.35 25.13
C LYS A 292 41.42 -8.92 24.62
N MET A 293 42.45 -8.39 23.95
CA MET A 293 42.40 -7.06 23.33
C MET A 293 41.41 -7.01 22.16
N ILE A 294 41.33 -8.03 21.32
CA ILE A 294 40.37 -8.09 20.21
C ILE A 294 38.94 -8.17 20.74
N ARG A 295 38.67 -9.06 21.70
CA ARG A 295 37.34 -9.25 22.32
C ARG A 295 36.83 -8.01 23.07
N SER A 296 37.71 -7.13 23.55
CA SER A 296 37.34 -5.91 24.28
C SER A 296 37.07 -4.70 23.38
N ARG A 297 37.25 -4.81 22.06
CA ARG A 297 36.96 -3.70 21.12
C ARG A 297 35.47 -3.63 20.79
N SER A 298 34.78 -2.70 21.44
CA SER A 298 33.37 -2.38 21.18
C SER A 298 33.05 -2.04 19.71
N LYS A 299 33.97 -1.38 18.99
CA LYS A 299 33.83 -1.12 17.54
C LYS A 299 33.75 -2.38 16.69
N LEU A 300 34.50 -3.42 17.07
CA LEU A 300 34.49 -4.69 16.34
C LEU A 300 33.15 -5.41 16.54
N LYS A 301 32.62 -5.38 17.76
CA LYS A 301 31.28 -5.86 18.07
C LYS A 301 30.21 -5.12 17.26
N ALA A 302 30.28 -3.79 17.18
CA ALA A 302 29.33 -2.98 16.41
C ALA A 302 29.37 -3.21 14.88
N LEU A 303 30.51 -3.65 14.34
CA LEU A 303 30.64 -3.97 12.91
C LEU A 303 30.10 -5.36 12.53
N ILE A 304 30.05 -6.28 13.49
CA ILE A 304 29.67 -7.68 13.26
C ILE A 304 28.20 -7.96 13.64
N THR A 305 27.63 -7.15 14.54
CA THR A 305 26.22 -7.24 14.98
C THR A 305 25.30 -6.63 13.91
#